data_AF-A0A7Y3GG36-F1
#
_entry.id   AF-A0A7Y3GG36-F1
#
_cell.length_a   1.000
_cell.length_b   1.000
_cell.length_c   1.000
_cell.angle_alpha   90.00
_cell.angle_beta   90.00
_cell.angle_gamma   90.00
#
_symmetry.space_group_name_H-M   'P 1'
#
loop_
_entity.id
_entity.type
_entity.pdbx_description
1 polymer ?
#
loop_
_entity_poly.entity_id
_entity_poly.type
_entity_poly.pdbx_seq_one_letter_code
_entity_poly.pdbx_strand_id
1 'polypeptide(L)'
;MNPAPPSPARFRILRILLGVAAVVFGLLLIVVVSAVGHCSAFGGRCPADPPPLFEDDVFGTAFMGGLLAIGAPMWLARPGWRRLGLALAVAVPVALLIGLGARSSAAG
;
A
#
# COMPACT_ATOMS: atom_id res chain seq x y z
N MET A 1 37.63 15.40 0.32
CA MET A 1 36.75 16.07 1.28
C MET A 1 35.62 15.12 1.61
N ASN A 2 35.60 14.52 2.80
CA ASN A 2 34.52 13.62 3.21
C ASN A 2 33.33 14.46 3.69
N PRO A 3 32.10 14.25 3.18
CA PRO A 3 30.93 14.97 3.65
C PRO A 3 30.68 14.63 5.13
N ALA A 4 30.44 15.66 5.94
CA ALA A 4 30.10 15.50 7.34
C ALA A 4 28.82 14.65 7.50
N PRO A 5 28.75 13.76 8.51
CA PRO A 5 27.57 12.94 8.73
C PRO A 5 26.34 13.82 9.02
N PRO A 6 25.14 13.45 8.50
CA PRO A 6 23.93 14.21 8.73
C PRO A 6 23.57 14.23 10.22
N SER A 7 23.10 15.38 10.70
CA SER A 7 22.70 15.54 12.11
C SER A 7 21.55 14.58 12.48
N PRO A 8 21.50 14.08 13.73
CA PRO A 8 20.48 13.11 14.15
C PRO A 8 19.04 13.64 14.01
N ALA A 9 18.86 14.96 14.07
CA ALA A 9 17.57 15.62 13.84
C ALA A 9 17.10 15.49 12.37
N ARG A 10 18.00 15.68 11.39
CA ARG A 10 17.66 15.53 9.95
C ARG A 10 17.28 14.10 9.61
N PHE A 11 17.95 13.13 10.22
CA PHE A 11 17.64 11.71 10.01
C PHE A 11 16.25 11.33 10.50
N ARG A 12 15.81 11.90 11.63
CA ARG A 12 14.47 11.67 12.20
C ARG A 12 13.38 12.32 11.35
N ILE A 13 13.58 13.56 10.91
CA ILE A 13 12.64 14.28 10.04
C ILE A 13 12.47 13.56 8.71
N LEU A 14 13.57 13.10 8.10
CA LEU A 14 13.52 12.37 6.83
C LEU A 14 12.71 11.07 6.95
N ARG A 15 12.86 10.32 8.04
CA ARG A 15 12.07 9.09 8.29
C ARG A 15 10.58 9.38 8.44
N ILE A 16 10.22 10.49 9.09
CA ILE A 16 8.82 10.91 9.22
C ILE A 16 8.26 11.29 7.86
N LEU A 17 9.00 12.10 7.08
CA LEU A 17 8.59 12.50 5.73
C LEU A 17 8.42 11.28 4.81
N LEU A 18 9.36 10.32 4.83
CA LEU A 18 9.23 9.08 4.06
C LEU A 18 8.03 8.24 4.51
N GLY A 19 7.78 8.14 5.82
CA GLY A 19 6.63 7.42 6.35
C GLY A 19 5.31 8.05 5.91
N VAL A 20 5.19 9.37 6.02
CA VAL A 20 4.01 10.12 5.57
C VAL A 20 3.84 9.97 4.04
N ALA A 21 4.91 10.13 3.27
CA ALA A 21 4.87 9.96 1.83
C ALA A 21 4.42 8.54 1.42
N ALA A 22 4.90 7.49 2.10
CA ALA A 22 4.49 6.12 1.85
C ALA A 22 3.01 5.87 2.19
N VAL A 23 2.52 6.45 3.30
CA VAL A 23 1.09 6.40 3.67
C VAL A 23 0.23 7.07 2.62
N VAL A 24 0.57 8.31 2.24
CA VAL A 24 -0.18 9.08 1.25
C VAL A 24 -0.16 8.37 -0.10
N PHE A 25 1.00 7.89 -0.54
CA PHE A 25 1.13 7.17 -1.80
C PHE A 25 0.36 5.84 -1.81
N GLY A 26 0.43 5.07 -0.73
CA GLY A 26 -0.32 3.82 -0.58
C GLY A 26 -1.83 4.04 -0.59
N LEU A 27 -2.32 5.07 0.12
CA LEU A 27 -3.73 5.47 0.09
C LEU A 27 -4.16 5.92 -1.31
N LEU A 28 -3.32 6.71 -1.99
CA LEU A 28 -3.60 7.21 -3.33
C LEU A 28 -3.74 6.06 -4.34
N LEU A 29 -2.88 5.04 -4.26
CA LEU A 29 -3.02 3.83 -5.08
C LEU A 29 -4.34 3.12 -4.82
N ILE A 30 -4.73 2.93 -3.55
CA ILE A 30 -6.00 2.29 -3.19
C ILE A 30 -7.18 3.07 -3.78
N VAL A 31 -7.18 4.40 -3.66
CA VAL A 31 -8.26 5.26 -4.16
C VAL A 31 -8.33 5.25 -5.69
N VAL A 32 -7.19 5.36 -6.38
CA VAL A 32 -7.15 5.34 -7.86
C VAL A 32 -7.68 4.01 -8.39
N VAL A 33 -7.26 2.91 -7.78
CA VAL A 33 -7.64 1.56 -8.20
C VAL A 33 -9.09 1.24 -7.89
N SER A 34 -9.60 1.68 -6.73
CA SER A 34 -11.02 1.54 -6.44
C SER A 34 -11.87 2.41 -7.38
N ALA A 35 -11.42 3.60 -7.77
CA ALA A 35 -12.11 4.41 -8.77
C ALA A 35 -12.14 3.78 -10.18
N VAL A 36 -11.03 3.17 -10.61
CA VAL A 36 -10.93 2.49 -11.92
C VAL A 36 -11.66 1.14 -11.91
N GLY A 37 -11.71 0.45 -10.76
CA GLY A 37 -12.37 -0.84 -10.59
C GLY A 37 -13.89 -0.78 -10.59
N HIS A 38 -14.52 0.39 -10.46
CA HIS A 38 -15.98 0.47 -10.57
C HIS A 38 -16.39 0.28 -12.04
N CYS A 39 -17.33 -0.63 -12.30
CA CYS A 39 -17.92 -0.88 -13.63
C CYS A 39 -18.44 0.41 -14.32
N SER A 40 -18.72 1.46 -13.54
CA SER A 40 -19.13 2.79 -14.00
C SER A 40 -18.03 3.54 -14.77
N ALA A 41 -16.74 3.23 -14.56
CA ALA A 41 -15.64 3.85 -15.29
C ALA A 41 -15.54 3.39 -16.77
N PHE A 42 -16.05 2.19 -17.07
CA PHE A 42 -16.05 1.59 -18.41
C PHE A 42 -17.45 1.50 -19.03
N GLY A 43 -18.35 2.40 -18.66
CA GLY A 43 -19.69 2.47 -19.27
C GLY A 43 -20.60 1.29 -18.96
N GLY A 44 -20.39 0.59 -17.84
CA GLY A 44 -21.30 -0.43 -17.32
C GLY A 44 -21.10 -1.84 -17.88
N ARG A 45 -20.01 -2.10 -18.62
CA ARG A 45 -19.67 -3.47 -19.05
C ARG A 45 -18.65 -4.09 -18.10
N CYS A 46 -19.13 -4.89 -17.15
CA CYS A 46 -18.26 -5.72 -16.34
C CYS A 46 -18.11 -7.12 -16.92
N PRO A 47 -16.89 -7.71 -16.91
CA PRO A 47 -16.67 -9.08 -17.35
C PRO A 47 -17.47 -10.05 -16.46
N ALA A 48 -18.11 -11.04 -17.07
CA ALA A 48 -18.97 -12.02 -16.37
C ALA A 48 -18.17 -12.96 -15.45
N ASP A 49 -16.87 -13.15 -15.74
CA ASP A 49 -15.96 -13.96 -14.93
C ASP A 49 -14.91 -13.04 -14.28
N PRO A 50 -14.81 -13.06 -12.93
CA PRO A 50 -13.80 -12.27 -12.26
C PRO A 50 -12.41 -12.91 -12.48
N PRO A 51 -11.37 -12.13 -12.82
CA PRO A 51 -10.03 -12.67 -13.04
C PRO A 51 -9.48 -13.36 -11.79
N PRO A 52 -8.58 -14.35 -11.93
CA PRO A 52 -7.94 -14.99 -10.79
C PRO A 52 -7.11 -13.96 -9.99
N LEU A 53 -6.96 -14.18 -8.67
CA LEU A 53 -6.37 -13.20 -7.74
C LEU A 53 -4.99 -12.64 -8.14
N PHE A 54 -4.17 -13.44 -8.82
CA PHE A 54 -2.82 -13.06 -9.21
C PHE A 54 -2.75 -12.32 -10.55
N GLU A 55 -3.84 -12.31 -11.31
CA GLU A 55 -3.98 -11.57 -12.58
C GLU A 55 -4.88 -10.33 -12.41
N ASP A 56 -5.45 -10.16 -11.21
CA ASP A 56 -6.29 -9.01 -10.86
C ASP A 56 -5.40 -7.81 -10.47
N ASP A 57 -5.18 -6.93 -11.44
CA ASP A 57 -4.41 -5.70 -11.26
C ASP A 57 -4.94 -4.84 -10.11
N VAL A 58 -6.27 -4.82 -9.88
CA VAL A 58 -6.94 -4.08 -8.80
C VAL A 58 -6.57 -4.66 -7.46
N PHE A 59 -6.64 -5.99 -7.31
CA PHE A 59 -6.20 -6.67 -6.09
C PHE A 59 -4.71 -6.43 -5.82
N GLY A 60 -3.85 -6.61 -6.83
CA GLY A 60 -2.40 -6.49 -6.70
C GLY A 60 -1.96 -5.07 -6.29
N THR A 61 -2.52 -4.04 -6.93
CA THR A 61 -2.20 -2.64 -6.59
C THR A 61 -2.80 -2.21 -5.25
N ALA A 62 -4.02 -2.63 -4.91
CA ALA A 62 -4.61 -2.33 -3.60
C ALA A 62 -3.84 -3.03 -2.46
N PHE A 63 -3.39 -4.27 -2.67
CA PHE A 63 -2.54 -5.00 -1.75
C PHE A 63 -1.19 -4.31 -1.56
N MET A 64 -0.51 -3.92 -2.63
CA MET A 64 0.74 -3.16 -2.57
C MET A 64 0.56 -1.80 -1.90
N GLY A 65 -0.55 -1.11 -2.16
CA GLY A 65 -0.91 0.14 -1.50
C GLY A 65 -1.09 -0.03 0.01
N GLY A 66 -1.76 -1.10 0.45
CA GLY A 66 -1.92 -1.45 1.87
C GLY A 66 -0.59 -1.77 2.56
N LEU A 67 0.28 -2.55 1.90
CA LEU A 67 1.63 -2.85 2.39
C LEU A 67 2.48 -1.59 2.54
N LEU A 68 2.43 -0.68 1.58
CA LEU A 68 3.14 0.60 1.65
C LEU A 68 2.60 1.50 2.75
N ALA A 69 1.28 1.57 2.89
CA ALA A 69 0.63 2.45 3.86
C ALA A 69 0.88 2.02 5.32
N ILE A 70 1.14 0.73 5.57
CA ILE A 70 1.24 0.18 6.93
C ILE A 70 2.64 -0.34 7.21
N GLY A 71 3.19 -1.17 6.31
CA GLY A 71 4.48 -1.81 6.47
C GLY A 71 5.65 -0.83 6.46
N ALA A 72 5.64 0.12 5.51
CA ALA A 72 6.72 1.11 5.40
C ALA A 72 6.85 2.01 6.64
N PRO A 73 5.79 2.67 7.16
CA PRO A 73 5.90 3.48 8.37
C PRO A 73 6.22 2.64 9.62
N MET A 74 5.66 1.43 9.76
CA MET A 74 5.99 0.55 10.90
C MET A 74 7.48 0.16 10.93
N TRP A 75 8.06 -0.14 9.77
CA TRP A 75 9.47 -0.48 9.67
C TRP A 75 10.38 0.75 9.84
N LEU A 76 10.04 1.87 9.21
CA LEU A 76 10.79 3.13 9.32
C LEU A 76 10.81 3.68 10.75
N ALA A 77 9.75 3.45 11.53
CA ALA A 77 9.68 3.86 12.93
C ALA A 77 10.79 3.21 13.78
N ARG A 78 11.09 1.91 13.56
CA ARG A 78 12.18 1.19 14.22
C ARG A 78 12.73 0.08 13.30
N PRO A 79 13.75 0.37 12.49
CA PRO A 79 14.29 -0.60 11.53
C PRO A 79 15.00 -1.75 12.25
N GLY A 80 14.58 -2.98 11.98
CA GLY A 80 15.20 -4.21 12.49
C GLY A 80 14.48 -5.46 12.00
N TRP A 81 15.21 -6.56 11.84
CA TRP A 81 14.69 -7.82 11.27
C TRP A 81 13.46 -8.37 12.02
N ARG A 82 13.48 -8.32 13.36
CA ARG A 82 12.32 -8.72 14.18
C ARG A 82 11.08 -7.86 13.93
N ARG A 83 11.28 -6.56 13.70
CA ARG A 83 10.18 -5.63 13.43
C ARG A 83 9.71 -5.68 11.98
N LEU A 84 10.58 -6.04 11.05
CA LEU A 84 10.17 -6.39 9.70
C LEU A 84 9.16 -7.55 9.74
N GLY A 85 9.47 -8.61 10.50
CA GLY A 85 8.54 -9.74 10.67
C GLY A 85 7.19 -9.33 11.27
N LEU A 86 7.19 -8.50 12.32
CA LEU A 86 5.94 -7.97 12.90
C LEU A 86 5.19 -7.03 11.95
N ALA A 87 5.90 -6.16 11.25
CA ALA A 87 5.32 -5.25 10.27
C ALA A 87 4.67 -6.03 9.13
N LEU A 88 5.30 -7.10 8.64
CA LEU A 88 4.72 -7.99 7.64
C LEU A 88 3.53 -8.78 8.20
N ALA A 89 3.64 -9.31 9.42
CA ALA A 89 2.55 -10.05 10.06
C ALA A 89 1.27 -9.22 10.25
N VAL A 90 1.39 -7.89 10.36
CA VAL A 90 0.25 -6.97 10.44
C VAL A 90 -0.14 -6.43 9.06
N ALA A 91 0.84 -5.99 8.26
CA ALA A 91 0.57 -5.33 7.00
C ALA A 91 0.03 -6.29 5.94
N VAL A 92 0.47 -7.57 5.92
CA VAL A 92 -0.04 -8.58 4.98
C VAL A 92 -1.54 -8.83 5.18
N PRO A 93 -2.06 -9.20 6.36
CA PRO A 93 -3.49 -9.43 6.52
C PRO A 93 -4.31 -8.17 6.28
N VAL A 94 -3.83 -6.99 6.68
CA VAL A 94 -4.56 -5.73 6.41
C VAL A 94 -4.57 -5.42 4.92
N ALA A 95 -3.44 -5.56 4.22
CA ALA A 95 -3.37 -5.40 2.77
C ALA A 95 -4.26 -6.41 2.04
N LEU A 96 -4.36 -7.64 2.56
CA LEU A 96 -5.23 -8.67 2.01
C LEU A 96 -6.71 -8.28 2.16
N LEU A 97 -7.11 -7.77 3.34
CA LEU A 97 -8.46 -7.25 3.58
C LEU A 97 -8.79 -6.06 2.68
N ILE A 98 -7.84 -5.14 2.50
CA ILE A 98 -7.98 -3.98 1.60
C ILE A 98 -8.15 -4.45 0.14
N GLY A 99 -7.30 -5.37 -0.32
CA GLY A 99 -7.37 -5.90 -1.68
C GLY A 99 -8.67 -6.67 -1.95
N LEU A 100 -9.10 -7.52 -1.00
CA LEU A 100 -10.38 -8.23 -1.09
C LEU A 100 -11.57 -7.27 -1.04
N GLY A 101 -11.51 -6.24 -0.18
CA GLY A 101 -12.52 -5.19 -0.11
C GLY A 101 -12.64 -4.43 -1.42
N ALA A 102 -11.52 -3.97 -1.98
CA ALA A 102 -11.48 -3.26 -3.27
C ALA A 102 -12.04 -4.11 -4.41
N ARG A 103 -11.69 -5.40 -4.44
CA ARG A 103 -12.23 -6.36 -5.40
C ARG A 103 -13.74 -6.56 -5.23
N SER A 104 -14.22 -6.69 -3.99
CA SER A 104 -15.66 -6.86 -3.72
C SER A 104 -16.49 -5.62 -4.11
N SER A 105 -15.93 -4.42 -3.97
CA SER A 105 -16.56 -3.18 -4.46
C SER A 105 -16.52 -3.02 -5.97
N ALA A 106 -15.60 -3.71 -6.67
CA ALA A 106 -15.53 -3.70 -8.13
C ALA A 106 -16.51 -4.70 -8.78
N ALA A 107 -16.98 -5.70 -8.04
CA ALA A 107 -17.87 -6.76 -8.53
C ALA A 107 -19.37 -6.51 -8.27
N GLY A 108 -19.74 -5.44 -7.53
CA GLY A 108 -21.12 -5.06 -7.21
C GLY A 108 -21.55 -3.80 -7.93
#